data_AF-A0A532CF04-F1
#
_entry.id   AF-A0A532CF04-F1
#
_cell.length_a   1.000
_cell.length_b   1.000
_cell.length_c   1.000
_cell.angle_alpha   90.00
_cell.angle_beta   90.00
_cell.angle_gamma   90.00
#
_symmetry.space_group_name_H-M   'P 1'
#
loop_
_entity.id
_entity.type
_entity.pdbx_description
1 polymer ?
#
loop_
_entity_poly.entity_id
_entity_poly.type
_entity_poly.pdbx_seq_one_letter_code
_entity_poly.pdbx_strand_id
1 'polypeptide(L)'
;MSTRDMDDTETKALEQTMDTLIRQYDLAHRFTASDICECHRTWLGDIYEWAGHYRQVNVSKGDFPFAASMYISALMEQFEQGVLRRSTPCNFTDRAEVVHALAETHVELVLIHPFRDGNGRLARVLSTLMALQAGLPLLDFSMIAGDKKKEYFAAVQAGLDKNYRPMESLFAELIERSLSPS
;
A
#
# COMPACT_ATOMS: atom_id res chain seq x y z
N MET A 1 10.43 24.30 -4.66
CA MET A 1 9.41 24.10 -3.60
C MET A 1 10.09 23.57 -2.36
N SER A 2 9.61 23.91 -1.16
CA SER A 2 10.08 23.29 0.07
C SER A 2 9.64 21.82 0.13
N THR A 3 10.33 20.99 0.91
CA THR A 3 9.91 19.59 1.17
C THR A 3 8.48 19.52 1.71
N ARG A 4 8.07 20.48 2.54
CA ARG A 4 6.70 20.56 3.05
C ARG A 4 5.68 20.89 1.96
N ASP A 5 6.01 21.84 1.07
CA ASP A 5 5.12 22.21 -0.03
C ASP A 5 4.94 21.06 -1.02
N MET A 6 5.99 20.24 -1.22
CA MET A 6 5.92 19.03 -2.05
C MET A 6 5.01 17.97 -1.43
N ASP A 7 5.17 17.68 -0.13
CA ASP A 7 4.32 16.71 0.57
C ASP A 7 2.83 17.12 0.57
N ASP A 8 2.55 18.41 0.76
CA ASP A 8 1.20 18.97 0.67
C ASP A 8 0.63 18.84 -0.76
N THR A 9 1.47 19.04 -1.79
CA THR A 9 1.06 18.92 -3.20
C THR A 9 0.73 17.48 -3.57
N GLU A 10 1.59 16.54 -3.18
CA GLU A 10 1.37 15.10 -3.41
C GLU A 10 0.13 14.60 -2.68
N THR A 11 -0.11 15.08 -1.45
CA THR A 11 -1.28 14.68 -0.64
C THR A 11 -2.57 15.14 -1.31
N LYS A 12 -2.64 16.40 -1.76
CA LYS A 12 -3.81 16.90 -2.51
C LYS A 12 -4.03 16.15 -3.82
N ALA A 13 -2.95 15.85 -4.55
CA ALA A 13 -3.03 15.04 -5.76
C ALA A 13 -3.58 13.64 -5.47
N LEU A 14 -3.19 13.03 -4.33
CA LEU A 14 -3.69 11.71 -3.92
C LEU A 14 -5.19 11.74 -3.64
N GLU A 15 -5.65 12.73 -2.88
CA GLU A 15 -7.07 12.92 -2.57
C GLU A 15 -7.92 13.05 -3.84
N GLN A 16 -7.44 13.84 -4.80
CA GLN A 16 -8.12 14.02 -6.10
C GLN A 16 -8.09 12.76 -6.97
N THR A 17 -7.05 11.95 -6.85
CA THR A 17 -6.87 10.74 -7.66
C THR A 17 -7.62 9.54 -7.09
N MET A 18 -7.94 9.54 -5.79
CA MET A 18 -8.60 8.40 -5.14
C MET A 18 -9.93 8.03 -5.80
N ASP A 19 -10.77 9.03 -6.10
CA ASP A 19 -12.04 8.82 -6.81
C ASP A 19 -11.84 8.22 -8.21
N THR A 20 -10.79 8.63 -8.91
CA THR A 20 -10.43 8.08 -10.23
C THR A 20 -10.04 6.61 -10.10
N LEU A 21 -9.20 6.25 -9.13
CA LEU A 21 -8.76 4.87 -8.91
C LEU A 21 -9.92 3.97 -8.50
N ILE A 22 -10.81 4.43 -7.62
CA ILE A 22 -12.02 3.69 -7.22
C ILE A 22 -12.93 3.42 -8.42
N ARG A 23 -13.02 4.36 -9.37
CA ARG A 23 -13.83 4.18 -10.59
C ARG A 23 -13.14 3.30 -11.63
N GLN A 24 -11.80 3.32 -11.66
CA GLN A 24 -10.99 2.57 -12.62
C GLN A 24 -10.98 1.06 -12.32
N TYR A 25 -10.93 0.68 -11.04
CA TYR A 25 -10.84 -0.71 -10.62
C TYR A 25 -12.14 -1.17 -9.96
N ASP A 26 -12.83 -2.13 -10.59
CA ASP A 26 -14.07 -2.68 -10.05
C ASP A 26 -13.83 -3.66 -8.88
N LEU A 27 -14.93 -4.06 -8.23
CA LEU A 27 -14.90 -4.94 -7.06
C LEU A 27 -14.41 -6.38 -7.36
N ALA A 28 -14.37 -6.77 -8.64
CA ALA A 28 -13.90 -8.08 -9.08
C ALA A 28 -12.46 -8.06 -9.62
N HIS A 29 -11.84 -6.88 -9.69
CA HIS A 29 -10.50 -6.69 -10.28
C HIS A 29 -9.43 -7.50 -9.55
N ARG A 30 -8.55 -8.15 -10.32
CA ARG A 30 -7.32 -8.77 -9.80
C ARG A 30 -6.16 -7.85 -10.08
N PHE A 31 -5.56 -7.30 -9.04
CA PHE A 31 -4.46 -6.36 -9.19
C PHE A 31 -3.19 -7.07 -9.67
N THR A 32 -2.46 -6.38 -10.54
CA THR A 32 -1.17 -6.78 -11.08
C THR A 32 -0.07 -5.80 -10.70
N ALA A 33 1.19 -6.16 -10.92
CA ALA A 33 2.31 -5.24 -10.78
C ALA A 33 2.18 -4.05 -11.74
N SER A 34 1.60 -4.27 -12.93
CA SER A 34 1.30 -3.21 -13.89
C SER A 34 0.25 -2.23 -13.35
N ASP A 35 -0.80 -2.72 -12.69
CA ASP A 35 -1.81 -1.85 -12.06
C ASP A 35 -1.21 -1.01 -10.94
N ILE A 36 -0.27 -1.57 -10.16
CA ILE A 36 0.44 -0.81 -9.11
C ILE A 36 1.28 0.33 -9.73
N CYS A 37 1.97 0.05 -10.84
CA CYS A 37 2.66 1.08 -11.61
C CYS A 37 1.70 2.15 -12.15
N GLU A 38 0.54 1.74 -12.65
CA GLU A 38 -0.47 2.65 -13.17
C GLU A 38 -1.06 3.51 -12.05
N CYS A 39 -1.46 2.93 -10.91
CA CYS A 39 -1.92 3.68 -9.74
C CYS A 39 -0.90 4.75 -9.31
N HIS A 40 0.38 4.38 -9.29
CA HIS A 40 1.46 5.32 -8.97
C HIS A 40 1.59 6.42 -10.03
N ARG A 41 1.45 6.09 -11.31
CA ARG A 41 1.48 7.06 -12.41
C ARG A 41 0.28 8.00 -12.38
N THR A 42 -0.93 7.49 -12.20
CA THR A 42 -2.14 8.31 -12.11
C THR A 42 -2.05 9.32 -10.96
N TRP A 43 -1.46 8.94 -9.83
CA TRP A 43 -1.30 9.83 -8.69
C TRP A 43 -0.15 10.84 -8.87
N LEU A 44 1.06 10.37 -9.22
CA LEU A 44 2.28 11.19 -9.17
C LEU A 44 2.78 11.64 -10.55
N GLY A 45 2.14 11.25 -11.64
CA GLY A 45 2.58 11.49 -13.01
C GLY A 45 2.67 12.96 -13.39
N ASP A 46 1.78 13.79 -12.85
CA ASP A 46 1.80 15.24 -13.09
C ASP A 46 2.85 15.96 -12.22
N ILE A 47 3.46 15.27 -11.25
CA ILE A 47 4.45 15.81 -10.31
C ILE A 47 5.85 15.33 -10.66
N TYR A 48 5.98 14.06 -11.07
CA TYR A 48 7.26 13.39 -11.28
C TYR A 48 7.28 12.58 -12.57
N GLU A 49 8.29 12.83 -13.41
CA GLU A 49 8.51 12.06 -14.65
C GLU A 49 8.75 10.56 -14.40
N TRP A 50 9.30 10.21 -13.23
CA TRP A 50 9.56 8.82 -12.86
C TRP A 50 8.33 8.08 -12.31
N ALA A 51 7.17 8.74 -12.17
CA ALA A 51 5.99 8.09 -11.62
C ALA A 51 5.58 6.86 -12.46
N GLY A 52 5.29 5.75 -11.76
CA GLY A 52 4.98 4.46 -12.38
C GLY A 52 6.21 3.66 -12.84
N HIS A 53 7.42 4.19 -12.71
CA HIS A 53 8.66 3.48 -13.06
C HIS A 53 9.39 2.99 -11.82
N TYR A 54 9.88 1.74 -11.86
CA TYR A 54 10.67 1.18 -10.76
C TYR A 54 11.98 1.95 -10.56
N ARG A 55 12.34 2.16 -9.29
CA ARG A 55 13.59 2.82 -8.93
C ARG A 55 14.79 2.00 -9.39
N GLN A 56 15.82 2.70 -9.87
CA GLN A 56 17.09 2.11 -10.29
C GLN A 56 18.20 2.29 -9.24
N VAL A 57 17.83 2.73 -8.03
CA VAL A 57 18.75 3.01 -6.93
C VAL A 57 18.29 2.32 -5.65
N ASN A 58 19.23 1.96 -4.79
CA ASN A 58 18.92 1.44 -3.46
C ASN A 58 18.46 2.59 -2.55
N VAL A 59 17.46 2.32 -1.71
CA VAL A 59 16.89 3.29 -0.77
C VAL A 59 16.73 2.62 0.59
N SER A 60 16.80 3.44 1.64
CA SER A 60 16.58 3.03 3.02
C SER A 60 15.66 4.01 3.72
N LYS A 61 15.08 3.58 4.85
CA LYS A 61 14.38 4.45 5.78
C LYS A 61 15.07 4.36 7.14
N GLY A 62 15.84 5.40 7.48
CA GLY A 62 16.81 5.30 8.58
C GLY A 62 17.79 4.17 8.30
N ASP A 63 18.00 3.31 9.29
CA ASP A 63 18.91 2.15 9.20
C ASP A 63 18.29 0.92 8.52
N PHE A 64 17.05 1.02 8.03
CA PHE A 64 16.36 -0.07 7.38
C PHE A 64 16.51 -0.01 5.85
N PRO A 65 17.34 -0.87 5.21
CA PRO A 65 17.40 -0.97 3.76
C PRO A 65 16.18 -1.70 3.21
N PHE A 66 15.58 -1.16 2.15
CA PHE A 66 14.58 -1.90 1.37
C PHE A 66 15.25 -2.81 0.33
N ALA A 67 14.46 -3.58 -0.43
CA ALA A 67 14.97 -4.49 -1.45
C ALA A 67 15.99 -3.82 -2.39
N ALA A 68 17.06 -4.54 -2.77
CA ALA A 68 18.00 -4.00 -3.73
C ALA A 68 17.31 -3.76 -5.08
N SER A 69 17.56 -2.61 -5.71
CA SER A 69 16.86 -2.14 -6.92
C SER A 69 16.89 -3.15 -8.07
N MET A 70 18.03 -3.85 -8.23
CA MET A 70 18.19 -4.89 -9.24
C MET A 70 17.21 -6.07 -9.13
N TYR A 71 16.59 -6.28 -7.96
CA TYR A 71 15.62 -7.37 -7.74
C TYR A 71 14.16 -6.91 -7.82
N ILE A 72 13.87 -5.60 -7.94
CA ILE A 72 12.49 -5.09 -7.87
C ILE A 72 11.60 -5.73 -8.92
N SER A 73 12.06 -5.84 -10.17
CA SER A 73 11.25 -6.43 -11.25
C SER A 73 10.84 -7.87 -10.92
N ALA A 74 11.80 -8.69 -10.48
CA ALA A 74 11.54 -10.08 -10.12
C ALA A 74 10.65 -10.20 -8.87
N LEU A 75 10.86 -9.34 -7.87
CA LEU A 75 10.04 -9.32 -6.65
C LEU A 75 8.60 -8.88 -6.92
N MET A 76 8.39 -7.89 -7.79
CA MET A 76 7.03 -7.47 -8.19
C MET A 76 6.32 -8.55 -9.00
N GLU A 77 7.03 -9.27 -9.86
CA GLU A 77 6.47 -10.44 -10.57
C GLU A 77 6.07 -11.56 -9.60
N GLN A 78 6.93 -11.87 -8.61
CA GLN A 78 6.61 -12.85 -7.56
C GLN A 78 5.43 -12.40 -6.69
N PHE A 79 5.38 -11.11 -6.36
CA PHE A 79 4.29 -10.50 -5.60
C PHE A 79 2.96 -10.61 -6.34
N GLU A 80 2.96 -10.37 -7.66
CA GLU A 80 1.80 -10.56 -8.52
C GLU A 80 1.35 -12.02 -8.59
N GLN A 81 2.27 -12.92 -8.96
CA GLN A 81 1.97 -14.35 -9.12
C GLN A 81 1.56 -15.02 -7.80
N GLY A 82 2.00 -14.45 -6.67
CA GLY A 82 1.73 -14.91 -5.32
C GLY A 82 0.62 -14.12 -4.62
N VAL A 83 1.00 -13.06 -3.92
CA VAL A 83 0.16 -12.36 -2.93
C VAL A 83 -1.03 -11.71 -3.60
N LEU A 84 -0.82 -10.92 -4.67
CA LEU A 84 -1.93 -10.25 -5.35
C LEU A 84 -2.91 -11.26 -5.95
N ARG A 85 -2.40 -12.32 -6.57
CA ARG A 85 -3.24 -13.36 -7.20
C ARG A 85 -4.15 -14.07 -6.19
N ARG A 86 -3.68 -14.33 -4.97
CA ARG A 86 -4.50 -14.98 -3.93
C ARG A 86 -5.39 -14.00 -3.17
N SER A 87 -4.96 -12.75 -3.01
CA SER A 87 -5.61 -11.75 -2.15
C SER A 87 -6.57 -10.83 -2.92
N THR A 88 -6.56 -10.84 -4.26
CA THR A 88 -7.40 -9.96 -5.09
C THR A 88 -8.23 -10.74 -6.14
N PRO A 89 -9.52 -10.41 -6.34
CA PRO A 89 -10.28 -9.46 -5.54
C PRO A 89 -10.39 -9.94 -4.09
N CYS A 90 -10.31 -9.01 -3.15
CA CYS A 90 -10.35 -9.32 -1.72
C CYS A 90 -11.81 -9.51 -1.28
N ASN A 91 -12.44 -10.61 -1.66
CA ASN A 91 -13.86 -10.88 -1.43
C ASN A 91 -14.10 -12.09 -0.50
N PHE A 92 -13.17 -12.31 0.44
CA PHE A 92 -13.27 -13.38 1.43
C PHE A 92 -14.50 -13.21 2.34
N THR A 93 -15.07 -14.33 2.75
CA THR A 93 -16.24 -14.33 3.66
C THR A 93 -15.82 -14.15 5.12
N ASP A 94 -14.66 -14.69 5.51
CA ASP A 94 -14.13 -14.52 6.86
C ASP A 94 -13.40 -13.18 6.99
N ARG A 95 -13.74 -12.41 8.03
CA ARG A 95 -13.07 -11.16 8.37
C ARG A 95 -11.59 -11.37 8.64
N ALA A 96 -11.20 -12.50 9.24
CA ALA A 96 -9.80 -12.80 9.51
C ALA A 96 -8.98 -12.97 8.22
N GLU A 97 -9.57 -13.60 7.19
CA GLU A 97 -8.94 -13.72 5.87
C GLU A 97 -8.79 -12.36 5.18
N VAL A 98 -9.80 -11.48 5.28
CA VAL A 98 -9.69 -10.10 4.78
C VAL A 98 -8.56 -9.34 5.47
N VAL A 99 -8.49 -9.42 6.80
CA VAL A 99 -7.42 -8.76 7.59
C VAL A 99 -6.04 -9.28 7.19
N HIS A 100 -5.89 -10.60 7.05
CA HIS A 100 -4.65 -11.22 6.61
C HIS A 100 -4.25 -10.77 5.20
N ALA A 101 -5.19 -10.81 4.25
CA ALA A 101 -4.96 -10.39 2.87
C ALA A 101 -4.51 -8.93 2.78
N LEU A 102 -5.14 -8.03 3.53
CA LEU A 102 -4.76 -6.61 3.60
C LEU A 102 -3.37 -6.43 4.21
N ALA A 103 -3.10 -7.08 5.34
CA ALA A 103 -1.84 -6.97 6.06
C ALA A 103 -0.64 -7.50 5.26
N GLU A 104 -0.77 -8.70 4.69
CA GLU A 104 0.27 -9.33 3.88
C GLU A 104 0.55 -8.49 2.63
N THR A 105 -0.48 -8.12 1.87
CA THR A 105 -0.33 -7.32 0.64
C THR A 105 0.35 -5.99 0.92
N HIS A 106 -0.05 -5.32 2.01
CA HIS A 106 0.51 -4.05 2.42
C HIS A 106 2.00 -4.17 2.79
N VAL A 107 2.34 -5.15 3.63
CA VAL A 107 3.71 -5.37 4.11
C VAL A 107 4.64 -5.71 2.95
N GLU A 108 4.25 -6.65 2.09
CA GLU A 108 5.05 -7.10 0.96
C GLU A 108 5.35 -5.94 0.00
N LEU A 109 4.34 -5.14 -0.37
CA LEU A 109 4.56 -3.99 -1.25
C LEU A 109 5.49 -2.94 -0.61
N VAL A 110 5.33 -2.67 0.69
CA VAL A 110 6.20 -1.71 1.40
C VAL A 110 7.64 -2.20 1.52
N LEU A 111 7.85 -3.51 1.70
CA LEU A 111 9.17 -4.13 1.77
C LEU A 111 9.88 -4.15 0.41
N ILE A 112 9.17 -4.48 -0.67
CA ILE A 112 9.69 -4.40 -2.04
C ILE A 112 10.08 -2.95 -2.36
N HIS A 113 9.23 -2.00 -1.96
CA HIS A 113 9.46 -0.56 -2.10
C HIS A 113 9.81 -0.17 -3.55
N PRO A 114 8.96 -0.48 -4.54
CA PRO A 114 9.33 -0.45 -5.96
C PRO A 114 9.65 0.94 -6.53
N PHE A 115 9.16 2.02 -5.93
CA PHE A 115 9.27 3.38 -6.46
C PHE A 115 10.24 4.26 -5.68
N ARG A 116 10.60 5.42 -6.25
CA ARG A 116 11.53 6.37 -5.63
C ARG A 116 10.99 7.02 -4.36
N ASP A 117 9.69 7.26 -4.32
CA ASP A 117 8.89 7.73 -3.18
C ASP A 117 7.44 7.26 -3.33
N GLY A 118 6.57 7.54 -2.36
CA GLY A 118 5.14 7.27 -2.43
C GLY A 118 4.72 5.85 -2.03
N ASN A 119 5.66 4.92 -1.89
CA ASN A 119 5.40 3.48 -1.66
C ASN A 119 4.42 3.20 -0.50
N GLY A 120 4.62 3.84 0.66
CA GLY A 120 3.74 3.63 1.82
C GLY A 120 2.32 4.20 1.61
N ARG A 121 2.19 5.33 0.89
CA ARG A 121 0.89 5.93 0.56
C ARG A 121 0.16 5.09 -0.50
N LEU A 122 0.88 4.62 -1.52
CA LEU A 122 0.34 3.72 -2.53
C LEU A 122 -0.13 2.38 -1.92
N ALA A 123 0.64 1.82 -0.98
CA ALA A 123 0.23 0.61 -0.26
C ALA A 123 -1.06 0.82 0.54
N ARG A 124 -1.29 2.01 1.12
CA ARG A 124 -2.57 2.36 1.77
C ARG A 124 -3.70 2.47 0.75
N VAL A 125 -3.46 3.08 -0.41
CA VAL A 125 -4.44 3.12 -1.51
C VAL A 125 -4.86 1.72 -1.94
N LEU A 126 -3.90 0.83 -2.22
CA LEU A 126 -4.20 -0.55 -2.59
C LEU A 126 -4.98 -1.28 -1.48
N SER A 127 -4.59 -1.10 -0.21
CA SER A 127 -5.36 -1.64 0.91
C SER A 127 -6.79 -1.10 0.97
N THR A 128 -7.01 0.18 0.66
CA THR A 128 -8.36 0.74 0.60
C THR A 128 -9.17 0.17 -0.56
N LEU A 129 -8.58 0.01 -1.75
CA LEU A 129 -9.25 -0.62 -2.88
C LEU A 129 -9.64 -2.07 -2.57
N MET A 130 -8.74 -2.83 -1.94
CA MET A 130 -9.02 -4.19 -1.47
C MET A 130 -10.10 -4.21 -0.38
N ALA A 131 -10.12 -3.24 0.54
CA ALA A 131 -11.18 -3.14 1.53
C ALA A 131 -12.55 -2.93 0.86
N LEU A 132 -12.63 -2.08 -0.16
CA LEU A 132 -13.85 -1.90 -0.94
C LEU A 132 -14.29 -3.22 -1.62
N GLN A 133 -13.36 -4.01 -2.17
CA GLN A 133 -13.65 -5.36 -2.70
C GLN A 133 -14.27 -6.28 -1.64
N ALA A 134 -13.88 -6.12 -0.38
CA ALA A 134 -14.40 -6.86 0.77
C ALA A 134 -15.72 -6.30 1.33
N GLY A 135 -16.31 -5.29 0.69
CA GLY A 135 -17.50 -4.60 1.18
C GLY A 135 -17.27 -3.75 2.44
N LEU A 136 -16.01 -3.39 2.73
CA LEU A 136 -15.64 -2.47 3.79
C LEU A 136 -15.66 -1.01 3.30
N PRO A 137 -15.79 -0.03 4.22
CA PRO A 137 -15.66 1.38 3.86
C PRO A 137 -14.22 1.74 3.50
N LEU A 138 -14.02 3.01 3.10
CA LEU A 138 -12.68 3.57 2.98
C LEU A 138 -11.94 3.47 4.32
N LEU A 139 -10.68 3.05 4.27
CA LEU A 139 -9.86 2.83 5.45
C LEU A 139 -9.32 4.17 6.00
N ASP A 140 -9.60 4.45 7.28
CA ASP A 140 -9.05 5.61 8.00
C ASP A 140 -7.67 5.32 8.59
N PHE A 141 -6.63 5.69 7.85
CA PHE A 141 -5.24 5.54 8.30
C PHE A 141 -4.76 6.66 9.26
N SER A 142 -5.62 7.59 9.70
CA SER A 142 -5.23 8.68 10.60
C SER A 142 -4.73 8.19 11.96
N MET A 143 -5.12 6.98 12.37
CA MET A 143 -4.60 6.34 13.58
C MET A 143 -3.09 6.02 13.50
N ILE A 144 -2.51 5.91 12.30
CA ILE A 144 -1.07 5.64 12.12
C ILE A 144 -0.28 6.96 12.24
N ALA A 145 -0.28 7.51 13.45
CA ALA A 145 0.43 8.72 13.84
C ALA A 145 1.14 8.52 15.20
N GLY A 146 2.02 9.43 15.58
CA GLY A 146 2.72 9.37 16.87
C GLY A 146 3.40 8.02 17.14
N ASP A 147 3.05 7.37 18.25
CA ASP A 147 3.63 6.07 18.63
C ASP A 147 3.11 4.90 17.77
N LYS A 148 1.87 4.96 17.28
CA LYS A 148 1.31 3.97 16.33
C LYS A 148 2.10 3.93 15.02
N LYS A 149 2.75 5.03 14.64
CA LYS A 149 3.67 5.06 13.49
C LYS A 149 4.90 4.19 13.72
N LYS A 150 5.41 4.09 14.95
CA LYS A 150 6.53 3.21 15.30
C LYS A 150 6.09 1.75 15.28
N GLU A 151 4.93 1.44 15.86
CA GLU A 151 4.32 0.10 15.79
C GLU A 151 4.14 -0.36 14.34
N TYR A 152 3.63 0.52 13.48
CA TYR A 152 3.48 0.26 12.05
C TYR A 152 4.81 -0.07 11.37
N PHE A 153 5.89 0.68 11.63
CA PHE A 153 7.19 0.35 11.04
C PHE A 153 7.75 -0.97 11.59
N ALA A 154 7.59 -1.24 12.88
CA ALA A 154 7.98 -2.53 13.45
C ALA A 154 7.18 -3.69 12.81
N ALA A 155 5.90 -3.48 12.53
CA ALA A 155 5.05 -4.46 11.85
C ALA A 155 5.47 -4.72 10.40
N VAL A 156 5.89 -3.68 9.66
CA VAL A 156 6.51 -3.84 8.33
C VAL A 156 7.80 -4.65 8.44
N GLN A 157 8.66 -4.34 9.40
CA GLN A 157 9.95 -5.03 9.59
C GLN A 157 9.77 -6.50 9.95
N ALA A 158 8.79 -6.84 10.80
CA ALA A 158 8.45 -8.23 11.12
C ALA A 158 8.06 -9.06 9.88
N GLY A 159 7.59 -8.40 8.82
CA GLY A 159 7.31 -9.01 7.53
C GLY A 159 8.53 -9.63 6.83
N LEU A 160 9.76 -9.22 7.18
CA LEU A 160 10.98 -9.86 6.65
C LEU A 160 11.01 -11.36 6.99
N ASP A 161 10.52 -11.73 8.17
CA ASP A 161 10.40 -13.12 8.63
C ASP A 161 9.02 -13.72 8.27
N LYS A 162 8.28 -13.10 7.35
CA LYS A 162 6.89 -13.47 6.98
C LYS A 162 5.94 -13.48 8.18
N ASN A 163 6.24 -12.70 9.22
CA ASN A 163 5.38 -12.54 10.38
C ASN A 163 4.45 -11.33 10.18
N TYR A 164 3.26 -11.59 9.68
CA TYR A 164 2.26 -10.54 9.41
C TYR A 164 1.36 -10.22 10.61
N ARG A 165 1.41 -11.00 11.70
CA ARG A 165 0.53 -10.83 12.87
C ARG A 165 0.52 -9.41 13.46
N PRO A 166 1.66 -8.69 13.56
CA PRO A 166 1.64 -7.32 14.04
C PRO A 166 0.85 -6.39 13.10
N MET A 167 0.96 -6.60 11.79
CA MET A 167 0.23 -5.81 10.80
C MET A 167 -1.25 -6.20 10.75
N GLU A 168 -1.58 -7.49 10.89
CA GLU A 168 -2.97 -7.97 11.04
C GLU A 168 -3.67 -7.28 12.21
N SER A 169 -2.98 -7.17 13.35
CA SER A 169 -3.50 -6.48 14.54
C SER A 169 -3.82 -5.01 14.25
N LEU A 170 -2.95 -4.32 13.51
CA LEU A 170 -3.17 -2.93 13.10
C LEU A 170 -4.34 -2.79 12.11
N PHE A 171 -4.45 -3.70 11.13
CA PHE A 171 -5.57 -3.66 10.17
C PHE A 171 -6.90 -3.99 10.83
N ALA A 172 -6.94 -4.91 11.80
CA ALA A 172 -8.15 -5.19 12.56
C ALA A 172 -8.63 -3.93 13.31
N GLU A 173 -7.75 -3.26 14.06
CA GLU A 173 -8.06 -2.01 14.77
C GLU A 173 -8.51 -0.91 13.79
N LEU A 174 -7.83 -0.79 12.65
CA LEU A 174 -8.13 0.19 11.62
C LEU A 174 -9.51 -0.03 10.97
N ILE A 175 -9.88 -1.28 10.71
CA ILE A 175 -11.19 -1.61 10.13
C ILE A 175 -12.31 -1.25 11.11
N GLU A 176 -12.17 -1.62 12.39
CA GLU A 176 -13.17 -1.30 13.42
C GLU A 176 -13.38 0.22 13.55
N ARG A 177 -12.29 0.99 13.54
CA ARG A 177 -12.35 2.46 13.54
C ARG A 177 -13.04 3.01 12.29
N SER A 178 -12.78 2.43 11.13
CA SER A 178 -13.37 2.87 9.85
C SER A 178 -14.87 2.57 9.77
N LEU A 179 -15.35 1.54 10.47
CA LEU A 179 -16.78 1.19 10.57
C LEU A 179 -17.55 2.07 11.57
N SER A 180 -16.85 2.66 12.54
CA SER A 180 -17.42 3.55 13.55
C SER A 180 -16.79 4.95 13.48
N PRO A 181 -17.00 5.69 12.37
CA PRO A 181 -16.44 7.03 12.24
C PRO A 181 -16.95 7.95 13.35
N SER A 182 -16.01 8.61 14.02
CA SER A 182 -16.26 9.56 15.14
C SER A 182 -16.81 10.88 14.64
#